data_AF-A0A6J7DV56-F1
#
_entry.id   AF-A0A6J7DV56-F1
#
_cell.length_a   1.000
_cell.length_b   1.000
_cell.length_c   1.000
_cell.angle_alpha   90.00
_cell.angle_beta   90.00
_cell.angle_gamma   90.00
#
_symmetry.space_group_name_H-M   'P 1'
#
loop_
_entity.id
_entity.type
_entity.pdbx_description
1 polymer ?
#
loop_
_entity_poly.entity_id
_entity_poly.type
_entity_poly.pdbx_seq_one_letter_code
_entity_poly.pdbx_strand_id
1 'polypeptide(L)'
;MSLTKATAKERKDLASAKAEATALYDGSSLNAVEHVAFLILFAGVDPSYRLENLPNLSARARNTLLRNDAVTFADIQSWTITALSQRWNVGATTVDEILAALGTTSRIGAAELVANPELLTRIDASTGDAETITAREAIHAWWTITRALRVIAGWSAENLGPDHSLGHTLEHIKTLSGVPLLVRESLDIIHKTPVIVLAPEAAPNTPEAEIRAWIMTLDTREHQVVVKRLLAKDPMTLADLGLENNISRERVRQIEDSVKAKAKLLFEPDWKTLAGLFHEMKSAIGVMAPIDMVPEPALNITDLLPSVELTPMEILIRLSGQGQISHGFIGFPNLSDIRVKSSNRIAELIADGPIPREELVSALIELGVPNYAAGSWLNTFDLMHTGEKISSTPKTITDKVALILHTTGQPHSLEQLVVALDETHSAAAIRNALSADPRFSRLGIKRWALRDSPAATDDEFLGLKNAMIKAVQEAGGSMALKDLAQRMGTKHGASKGSVRVYAGQRPFSYVDGIVSL
;
A
#
# COMPACT_ATOMS: atom_id res chain seq x y z
N MET A 1 35.12 34.12 -33.86
CA MET A 1 33.74 33.72 -34.21
C MET A 1 33.33 32.56 -33.32
N SER A 2 32.25 32.78 -32.57
CA SER A 2 31.47 31.89 -31.69
C SER A 2 32.00 30.49 -31.33
N LEU A 3 32.44 30.38 -30.07
CA LEU A 3 32.35 29.15 -29.27
C LEU A 3 30.91 29.02 -28.76
N THR A 4 30.24 27.94 -29.14
CA THR A 4 28.85 27.61 -28.84
C THR A 4 28.63 27.41 -27.33
N LYS A 5 27.81 28.26 -26.72
CA LYS A 5 27.30 28.10 -25.35
C LYS A 5 26.18 27.05 -25.36
N ALA A 6 26.43 25.89 -24.76
CA ALA A 6 25.39 24.90 -24.46
C ALA A 6 24.25 25.55 -23.64
N THR A 7 23.01 25.23 -24.00
CA THR A 7 21.82 25.80 -23.37
C THR A 7 21.60 25.23 -21.96
N ALA A 8 20.89 25.97 -21.10
CA ALA A 8 20.61 25.55 -19.73
C ALA A 8 19.83 24.23 -19.64
N LYS A 9 19.08 23.88 -20.70
CA LYS A 9 18.35 22.62 -20.85
C LYS A 9 19.32 21.44 -21.07
N GLU A 10 20.27 21.58 -21.99
CA GLU A 10 21.29 20.55 -22.26
C GLU A 10 22.21 20.29 -21.05
N ARG A 11 22.50 21.31 -20.23
CA ARG A 11 23.24 21.12 -18.97
C ARG A 11 22.44 20.39 -17.90
N LYS A 12 21.12 20.57 -17.89
CA LYS A 12 20.21 19.89 -16.95
C LYS A 12 19.98 18.43 -17.37
N ASP A 13 19.87 18.17 -18.66
CA ASP A 13 19.69 16.82 -19.21
C ASP A 13 20.98 15.99 -19.08
N LEU A 14 22.16 16.61 -19.27
CA LEU A 14 23.45 15.95 -19.02
C LEU A 14 23.70 15.68 -17.52
N ALA A 15 23.24 16.56 -16.63
CA ALA A 15 23.32 16.32 -15.18
C ALA A 15 22.36 15.22 -14.72
N SER A 16 21.16 15.13 -15.31
CA SER A 16 20.17 14.10 -15.02
C SER A 16 20.63 12.72 -15.51
N ALA A 17 21.17 12.63 -16.73
CA ALA A 17 21.72 11.39 -17.27
C ALA A 17 22.96 10.90 -16.49
N LYS A 18 23.77 11.83 -15.97
CA LYS A 18 24.93 11.49 -15.13
C LYS A 18 24.50 11.04 -13.73
N ALA A 19 23.41 11.59 -13.18
CA ALA A 19 22.84 11.17 -11.91
C ALA A 19 22.17 9.78 -12.01
N GLU A 20 21.44 9.50 -13.09
CA GLU A 20 20.88 8.15 -13.37
C GLU A 20 21.97 7.10 -13.59
N ALA A 21 23.04 7.43 -14.32
CA ALA A 21 24.17 6.52 -14.50
C ALA A 21 24.96 6.25 -13.20
N THR A 22 24.98 7.21 -12.26
CA THR A 22 25.63 7.05 -10.94
C THR A 22 24.73 6.31 -9.94
N ALA A 23 23.41 6.31 -10.13
CA ALA A 23 22.45 5.61 -9.27
C ALA A 23 22.24 4.13 -9.64
N LEU A 24 22.58 3.74 -10.89
CA LEU A 24 22.40 2.38 -11.40
C LEU A 24 23.61 1.45 -11.21
N TYR A 25 24.75 1.94 -10.76
CA TYR A 25 25.97 1.16 -10.55
C TYR A 25 26.66 1.56 -9.25
N ASP A 26 26.81 0.59 -8.34
CA ASP A 26 27.72 0.72 -7.20
C ASP A 26 29.13 1.02 -7.75
N GLY A 27 29.72 2.14 -7.29
CA GLY A 27 30.99 2.70 -7.76
C GLY A 27 32.21 1.77 -7.56
N SER A 28 31.99 0.58 -7.01
CA SER A 28 32.96 -0.52 -6.94
C SER A 28 33.24 -1.19 -8.29
N SER A 29 32.29 -1.18 -9.23
CA SER A 29 32.36 -1.97 -10.48
C SER A 29 32.99 -1.25 -11.69
N LEU A 30 32.89 0.08 -11.77
CA LEU A 30 33.58 0.88 -12.80
C LEU A 30 35.09 0.98 -12.55
N ASN A 31 35.51 1.05 -11.27
CA ASN A 31 36.93 1.03 -10.89
C ASN A 31 37.63 -0.27 -11.30
N ALA A 32 36.90 -1.38 -11.39
CA ALA A 32 37.48 -2.66 -11.78
C ALA A 32 38.00 -2.64 -13.23
N VAL A 33 37.29 -2.00 -14.16
CA VAL A 33 37.63 -1.98 -15.59
C VAL A 33 38.85 -1.12 -15.89
N GLU A 34 39.04 -0.02 -15.14
CA GLU A 34 40.15 0.92 -15.37
C GLU A 34 41.54 0.29 -15.14
N HIS A 35 41.59 -0.77 -14.33
CA HIS A 35 42.79 -1.54 -14.00
C HIS A 35 42.96 -2.82 -14.83
N VAL A 36 42.05 -3.12 -15.77
CA VAL A 36 42.18 -4.29 -16.65
C VAL A 36 43.17 -4.00 -17.78
N ALA A 37 44.07 -4.95 -18.04
CA ALA A 37 45.04 -4.84 -19.12
C ALA A 37 44.39 -4.84 -20.51
N PHE A 38 44.97 -4.14 -21.48
CA PHE A 38 44.46 -4.04 -22.85
C PHE A 38 44.46 -5.37 -23.57
N LEU A 39 45.37 -6.29 -23.24
CA LEU A 39 45.37 -7.67 -23.72
C LEU A 39 44.04 -8.37 -23.39
N ILE A 40 43.44 -8.05 -22.24
CA ILE A 40 42.17 -8.62 -21.79
C ILE A 40 41.00 -7.88 -22.46
N LEU A 41 41.06 -6.54 -22.55
CA LEU A 41 39.98 -5.72 -23.13
C LEU A 41 39.89 -5.85 -24.67
N PHE A 42 41.00 -6.11 -25.34
CA PHE A 42 41.14 -6.11 -26.80
C PHE A 42 41.83 -7.36 -27.32
N ALA A 43 41.49 -8.53 -26.77
CA ALA A 43 42.10 -9.82 -27.10
C ALA A 43 42.03 -10.22 -28.59
N GLY A 44 41.17 -9.59 -29.39
CA GLY A 44 41.05 -9.81 -30.84
C GLY A 44 42.05 -9.01 -31.70
N VAL A 45 42.92 -8.20 -31.09
CA VAL A 45 43.97 -7.46 -31.81
C VAL A 45 45.26 -8.29 -31.81
N ASP A 46 45.77 -8.60 -33.01
CA ASP A 46 47.04 -9.31 -33.16
C ASP A 46 48.18 -8.53 -32.47
N PRO A 47 49.05 -9.17 -31.65
CA PRO A 47 50.16 -8.49 -30.98
C PRO A 47 51.11 -7.74 -31.94
N SER A 48 51.27 -8.22 -33.18
CA SER A 48 52.06 -7.58 -34.23
C SER A 48 51.32 -6.46 -34.97
N TYR A 49 50.03 -6.23 -34.67
CA TYR A 49 49.22 -5.19 -35.31
C TYR A 49 49.84 -3.80 -35.09
N ARG A 50 50.18 -3.11 -36.18
CA ARG A 50 50.79 -1.78 -36.11
C ARG A 50 49.75 -0.73 -35.73
N LEU A 51 49.98 -0.03 -34.61
CA LEU A 51 49.02 0.91 -34.04
C LEU A 51 48.77 2.15 -34.92
N GLU A 52 49.67 2.46 -35.85
CA GLU A 52 49.47 3.51 -36.87
C GLU A 52 48.31 3.22 -37.83
N ASN A 53 47.95 1.93 -37.98
CA ASN A 53 46.85 1.45 -38.80
C ASN A 53 45.50 1.43 -38.05
N LEU A 54 45.45 1.91 -36.81
CA LEU A 54 44.18 2.01 -36.08
C LEU A 54 43.21 2.97 -36.81
N PRO A 55 41.95 2.56 -37.02
CA PRO A 55 40.99 3.35 -37.77
C PRO A 55 40.62 4.62 -37.00
N ASN A 56 40.37 5.70 -37.74
CA ASN A 56 39.80 6.95 -37.22
C ASN A 56 40.59 7.63 -36.09
N LEU A 57 41.89 7.35 -35.93
CA LEU A 57 42.73 8.11 -34.99
C LEU A 57 43.07 9.50 -35.55
N SER A 58 42.83 10.52 -34.72
CA SER A 58 43.29 11.89 -34.89
C SER A 58 44.81 11.97 -34.91
N ALA A 59 45.35 13.03 -35.51
CA ALA A 59 46.79 13.31 -35.49
C ALA A 59 47.33 13.41 -34.06
N ARG A 60 46.50 13.85 -33.10
CA ARG A 60 46.88 13.92 -31.68
C ARG A 60 47.05 12.53 -31.08
N ALA A 61 46.08 11.63 -31.28
CA ALA A 61 46.15 10.25 -30.77
C ALA A 61 47.32 9.47 -31.38
N ARG A 62 47.55 9.59 -32.70
CA ARG A 62 48.70 8.95 -33.36
C ARG A 62 50.04 9.47 -32.84
N ASN A 63 50.18 10.78 -32.69
CA ASN A 63 51.39 11.38 -32.16
C ASN A 63 51.64 10.99 -30.70
N THR A 64 50.59 10.79 -29.90
CA THR A 64 50.71 10.28 -28.54
C THR A 64 51.26 8.85 -28.51
N LEU A 65 50.77 7.96 -29.37
CA LEU A 65 51.29 6.58 -29.47
C LEU A 65 52.75 6.58 -29.92
N LEU A 66 53.09 7.34 -30.96
CA LEU A 66 54.45 7.43 -31.50
C LEU A 66 55.45 8.03 -30.52
N ARG A 67 55.07 9.07 -29.76
CA ARG A 67 55.96 9.72 -28.77
C ARG A 67 56.35 8.80 -27.61
N ASN A 68 55.60 7.74 -27.39
CA ASN A 68 55.82 6.80 -26.29
C ASN A 68 56.25 5.42 -26.80
N ASP A 69 56.85 5.37 -27.99
CA ASP A 69 57.42 4.17 -28.61
C ASP A 69 56.42 3.00 -28.77
N ALA A 70 55.13 3.30 -28.83
CA ALA A 70 54.08 2.30 -29.04
C ALA A 70 53.85 2.08 -30.53
N VAL A 71 54.52 1.08 -31.11
CA VAL A 71 54.48 0.80 -32.55
C VAL A 71 53.47 -0.29 -32.87
N THR A 72 53.37 -1.30 -32.01
CA THR A 72 52.55 -2.50 -32.14
C THR A 72 51.66 -2.70 -30.93
N PHE A 73 50.61 -3.52 -31.06
CA PHE A 73 49.74 -3.82 -29.93
C PHE A 73 50.49 -4.52 -28.79
N ALA A 74 51.52 -5.33 -29.09
CA ALA A 74 52.37 -5.98 -28.10
C ALA A 74 53.05 -4.98 -27.14
N ASP A 75 53.34 -3.76 -27.61
CA ASP A 75 53.98 -2.71 -26.81
C ASP A 75 53.04 -2.16 -25.73
N ILE A 76 51.72 -2.26 -25.95
CA ILE A 76 50.68 -1.65 -25.11
C ILE A 76 49.75 -2.65 -24.43
N GLN A 77 49.84 -3.94 -24.78
CA GLN A 77 48.89 -4.97 -24.34
C GLN A 77 48.84 -5.15 -22.81
N SER A 78 49.93 -4.89 -22.09
CA SER A 78 49.98 -4.98 -20.63
C SER A 78 49.44 -3.75 -19.92
N TRP A 79 49.06 -2.70 -20.65
CA TRP A 79 48.65 -1.43 -20.07
C TRP A 79 47.17 -1.42 -19.72
N THR A 80 46.81 -0.54 -18.80
CA THR A 80 45.43 -0.33 -18.37
C THR A 80 44.92 1.04 -18.80
N ILE A 81 43.62 1.29 -18.68
CA ILE A 81 43.03 2.61 -18.98
C ILE A 81 43.62 3.68 -18.05
N THR A 82 43.78 3.36 -16.77
CA THR A 82 44.44 4.24 -15.80
C THR A 82 45.90 4.52 -16.19
N ALA A 83 46.65 3.49 -16.61
CA ALA A 83 48.04 3.66 -17.02
C ALA A 83 48.14 4.53 -18.28
N LEU A 84 47.24 4.37 -19.25
CA LEU A 84 47.21 5.19 -20.45
C LEU A 84 46.92 6.67 -20.14
N SER A 85 45.99 6.94 -19.22
CA SER A 85 45.62 8.30 -18.78
C SER A 85 46.75 8.97 -17.97
N GLN A 86 47.31 8.26 -17.00
CA GLN A 86 48.31 8.80 -16.06
C GLN A 86 49.71 8.88 -16.64
N ARG A 87 50.18 7.82 -17.34
CA ARG A 87 51.56 7.71 -17.81
C ARG A 87 51.88 8.70 -18.92
N TRP A 88 50.88 9.08 -19.71
CA TRP A 88 51.08 9.83 -20.95
C TRP A 88 50.50 11.25 -20.92
N ASN A 89 49.93 11.66 -19.79
CA ASN A 89 49.30 12.95 -19.59
C ASN A 89 48.32 13.30 -20.73
N VAL A 90 47.48 12.33 -21.07
CA VAL A 90 46.58 12.38 -22.22
C VAL A 90 45.19 12.77 -21.73
N GLY A 91 44.55 13.72 -22.43
CA GLY A 91 43.17 14.10 -22.09
C GLY A 91 42.20 12.95 -22.39
N ALA A 92 41.13 12.85 -21.59
CA ALA A 92 40.12 11.79 -21.68
C ALA A 92 39.63 11.52 -23.12
N THR A 93 39.43 12.57 -23.92
CA THR A 93 39.01 12.44 -25.33
C THR A 93 39.99 11.65 -26.20
N THR A 94 41.30 11.77 -25.96
CA THR A 94 42.31 11.02 -26.72
C THR A 94 42.46 9.59 -26.21
N VAL A 95 42.19 9.35 -24.91
CA VAL A 95 42.08 8.00 -24.35
C VAL A 95 40.88 7.28 -24.98
N ASP A 96 39.70 7.91 -24.99
CA ASP A 96 38.48 7.36 -25.58
C ASP A 96 38.65 7.02 -27.07
N GLU A 97 39.34 7.90 -27.80
CA GLU A 97 39.64 7.71 -29.23
C GLU A 97 40.53 6.48 -29.48
N ILE A 98 41.58 6.29 -28.66
CA ILE A 98 42.47 5.12 -28.74
C ILE A 98 41.71 3.84 -28.38
N LEU A 99 40.91 3.86 -27.30
CA LEU A 99 40.10 2.72 -26.88
C LEU A 99 39.03 2.35 -27.92
N ALA A 100 38.37 3.34 -28.52
CA ALA A 100 37.38 3.13 -29.58
C ALA A 100 38.01 2.53 -30.84
N ALA A 101 39.21 3.00 -31.22
CA ALA A 101 39.94 2.46 -32.37
C ALA A 101 40.42 1.03 -32.12
N LEU A 102 40.99 0.74 -30.95
CA LEU A 102 41.37 -0.62 -30.53
C LEU A 102 40.16 -1.55 -30.46
N GLY A 103 39.03 -1.09 -29.92
CA GLY A 103 37.78 -1.84 -29.91
C GLY A 103 37.25 -2.11 -31.31
N THR A 104 37.50 -1.22 -32.27
CA THR A 104 37.11 -1.42 -33.67
C THR A 104 38.04 -2.40 -34.38
N THR A 105 39.36 -2.31 -34.17
CA THR A 105 40.33 -3.27 -34.71
C THR A 105 40.18 -4.66 -34.10
N SER A 106 39.90 -4.76 -32.80
CA SER A 106 39.56 -6.02 -32.11
C SER A 106 38.34 -6.70 -32.75
N ARG A 107 37.38 -5.91 -33.25
CA ARG A 107 36.21 -6.39 -34.01
C ARG A 107 36.55 -6.85 -35.43
N ILE A 108 37.62 -6.32 -36.04
CA ILE A 108 38.08 -6.64 -37.42
C ILE A 108 38.99 -7.88 -37.42
N GLY A 109 39.89 -8.03 -36.44
CA GLY A 109 40.77 -9.21 -36.29
C GLY A 109 40.03 -10.49 -35.88
N ALA A 110 38.82 -10.36 -35.32
CA ALA A 110 38.01 -11.49 -34.86
C ALA A 110 37.28 -12.27 -35.99
N ALA A 111 37.60 -12.02 -37.26
CA ALA A 111 37.16 -12.89 -38.36
C ALA A 111 37.85 -14.27 -38.34
N GLU A 112 38.99 -14.42 -37.64
CA GLU A 112 39.75 -15.68 -37.55
C GLU A 112 39.74 -16.36 -36.17
N LEU A 113 39.27 -15.71 -35.10
CA LEU A 113 38.98 -16.38 -33.82
C LEU A 113 37.58 -16.97 -33.85
N VAL A 114 37.49 -18.08 -34.60
CA VAL A 114 36.48 -19.13 -34.45
C VAL A 114 36.23 -19.38 -32.97
N ALA A 115 34.95 -19.62 -32.66
CA ALA A 115 34.42 -20.12 -31.40
C ALA A 115 35.47 -20.82 -30.53
N ASN A 116 35.48 -20.57 -29.22
CA ASN A 116 36.13 -21.47 -28.29
C ASN A 116 35.14 -22.64 -28.01
N PRO A 117 35.19 -23.77 -28.75
CA PRO A 117 34.27 -24.89 -28.55
C PRO A 117 34.40 -25.52 -27.16
N GLU A 118 35.49 -25.27 -26.42
CA GLU A 118 35.70 -25.84 -25.09
C GLU A 118 34.69 -25.34 -24.03
N LEU A 119 34.14 -24.14 -24.21
CA LEU A 119 33.13 -23.58 -23.31
C LEU A 119 31.76 -24.22 -23.52
N LEU A 120 31.43 -24.62 -24.75
CA LEU A 120 30.17 -25.30 -25.07
C LEU A 120 30.25 -26.80 -24.75
N THR A 121 31.40 -27.45 -24.94
CA THR A 121 31.57 -28.89 -24.62
C THR A 121 31.65 -29.18 -23.12
N ARG A 122 32.10 -28.23 -22.29
CA ARG A 122 32.03 -28.38 -20.82
C ARG A 122 30.60 -28.36 -20.28
N ILE A 123 29.67 -27.69 -20.97
CA ILE A 123 28.26 -27.56 -20.57
C ILE A 123 27.47 -28.84 -20.85
N ASP A 124 27.79 -29.58 -21.93
CA ASP A 124 27.14 -30.85 -22.24
C ASP A 124 27.62 -32.03 -21.36
N ALA A 125 28.81 -31.92 -20.76
CA ALA A 125 29.43 -33.00 -19.98
C ALA A 125 29.08 -33.00 -18.49
N SER A 126 28.51 -31.91 -17.94
CA SER A 126 28.23 -31.75 -16.50
C SER A 126 26.73 -31.87 -16.16
N THR A 127 26.14 -33.03 -16.43
CA THR A 127 24.84 -33.39 -15.84
C THR A 127 24.95 -33.88 -14.38
N GLY A 128 26.06 -33.62 -13.69
CA GLY A 128 26.38 -34.25 -12.40
C GLY A 128 26.69 -33.31 -11.24
N ASP A 129 27.50 -32.27 -11.42
CA ASP A 129 27.93 -31.40 -10.33
C ASP A 129 27.94 -29.95 -10.81
N ALA A 130 27.13 -29.11 -10.15
CA ALA A 130 27.11 -27.66 -10.35
C ALA A 130 28.40 -27.06 -9.76
N GLU A 131 29.52 -27.20 -10.48
CA GLU A 131 30.67 -26.35 -10.25
C GLU A 131 30.24 -24.88 -10.39
N THR A 132 30.62 -24.06 -9.41
CA THR A 132 30.27 -22.64 -9.32
C THR A 132 30.68 -21.90 -10.59
N ILE A 133 29.70 -21.55 -11.43
CA ILE A 133 29.88 -20.66 -12.59
C ILE A 133 30.45 -19.35 -12.06
N THR A 134 31.61 -18.95 -12.58
CA THR A 134 32.30 -17.75 -12.16
C THR A 134 31.64 -16.49 -12.72
N ALA A 135 31.77 -15.35 -12.03
CA ALA A 135 31.31 -14.06 -12.54
C ALA A 135 31.88 -13.73 -13.93
N ARG A 136 33.09 -14.22 -14.24
CA ARG A 136 33.73 -14.08 -15.55
C ARG A 136 32.98 -14.82 -16.65
N GLU A 137 32.56 -16.06 -16.39
CA GLU A 137 31.78 -16.87 -17.33
C GLU A 137 30.40 -16.26 -17.55
N ALA A 138 29.79 -15.71 -16.50
CA ALA A 138 28.51 -15.03 -16.57
C ALA A 138 28.52 -13.78 -17.45
N ILE A 139 29.51 -12.90 -17.22
CA ILE A 139 29.69 -11.68 -18.02
C ILE A 139 29.96 -12.05 -19.49
N HIS A 140 30.76 -13.09 -19.74
CA HIS A 140 31.04 -13.55 -21.08
C HIS A 140 29.79 -14.10 -21.79
N ALA A 141 28.96 -14.87 -21.09
CA ALA A 141 27.70 -15.38 -21.63
C ALA A 141 26.70 -14.25 -21.93
N TRP A 142 26.55 -13.28 -21.02
CA TRP A 142 25.73 -12.07 -21.26
C TRP A 142 26.16 -11.30 -22.50
N TRP A 143 27.46 -11.10 -22.65
CA TRP A 143 28.00 -10.38 -23.79
C TRP A 143 27.77 -11.14 -25.11
N THR A 144 27.95 -12.47 -25.08
CA THR A 144 27.75 -13.35 -26.22
C THR A 144 26.28 -13.36 -26.66
N ILE A 145 25.33 -13.47 -25.73
CA ILE A 145 23.89 -13.37 -26.04
C ILE A 145 23.52 -11.99 -26.56
N THR A 146 23.98 -10.92 -25.91
CA THR A 146 23.65 -9.55 -26.34
C THR A 146 24.16 -9.30 -27.76
N ARG A 147 25.35 -9.81 -28.11
CA ARG A 147 25.89 -9.76 -29.47
C ARG A 147 25.05 -10.56 -30.45
N ALA A 148 24.66 -11.79 -30.10
CA ALA A 148 23.80 -12.63 -30.92
C ALA A 148 22.45 -11.96 -31.22
N LEU A 149 21.80 -11.39 -30.19
CA LEU A 149 20.55 -10.65 -30.33
C LEU A 149 20.72 -9.43 -31.25
N ARG A 150 21.84 -8.69 -31.17
CA ARG A 150 22.11 -7.56 -32.07
C ARG A 150 22.31 -8.00 -33.53
N VAL A 151 22.97 -9.12 -33.78
CA VAL A 151 23.13 -9.67 -35.14
C VAL A 151 21.77 -10.03 -35.73
N ILE A 152 20.93 -10.71 -34.95
CA ILE A 152 19.58 -11.09 -35.39
C ILE A 152 18.71 -9.84 -35.61
N ALA A 153 18.75 -8.87 -34.69
CA ALA A 153 18.00 -7.62 -34.81
C ALA A 153 18.45 -6.78 -36.01
N GLY A 154 19.75 -6.69 -36.28
CA GLY A 154 20.30 -5.98 -37.43
C GLY A 154 19.86 -6.60 -38.76
N TRP A 155 19.98 -7.92 -38.89
CA TRP A 155 19.48 -8.64 -40.06
C TRP A 155 17.96 -8.48 -40.22
N SER A 156 17.21 -8.58 -39.12
CA SER A 156 15.76 -8.38 -39.11
C SER A 156 15.36 -6.99 -39.60
N ALA A 157 16.01 -5.94 -39.09
CA ALA A 157 15.70 -4.57 -39.48
C ALA A 157 15.95 -4.33 -40.97
N GLU A 158 17.01 -4.95 -41.53
CA GLU A 158 17.36 -4.83 -42.94
C GLU A 158 16.43 -5.64 -43.87
N ASN A 159 15.96 -6.82 -43.45
CA ASN A 159 15.26 -7.76 -44.34
C ASN A 159 13.75 -7.84 -44.09
N LEU A 160 13.29 -7.57 -42.87
CA LEU A 160 11.88 -7.58 -42.46
C LEU A 160 11.36 -6.17 -42.17
N GLY A 161 12.25 -5.18 -42.01
CA GLY A 161 11.91 -3.81 -41.65
C GLY A 161 12.03 -3.53 -40.14
N PRO A 162 12.17 -2.26 -39.74
CA PRO A 162 12.45 -1.87 -38.36
C PRO A 162 11.24 -1.97 -37.42
N ASP A 163 10.02 -2.11 -37.96
CA ASP A 163 8.78 -2.06 -37.18
C ASP A 163 8.38 -3.42 -36.58
N HIS A 164 9.09 -4.50 -36.92
CA HIS A 164 8.85 -5.83 -36.37
C HIS A 164 9.60 -6.03 -35.05
N SER A 165 8.96 -6.69 -34.08
CA SER A 165 9.61 -7.02 -32.81
C SER A 165 10.67 -8.12 -32.99
N LEU A 166 11.72 -8.07 -32.16
CA LEU A 166 12.73 -9.13 -32.15
C LEU A 166 12.12 -10.51 -31.81
N GLY A 167 11.08 -10.54 -30.97
CA GLY A 167 10.34 -11.77 -30.65
C GLY A 167 9.69 -12.40 -31.88
N HIS A 168 9.00 -11.59 -32.70
CA HIS A 168 8.42 -12.05 -33.96
C HIS A 168 9.48 -12.66 -34.88
N THR A 169 10.65 -12.03 -34.98
CA THR A 169 11.76 -12.57 -35.77
C THR A 169 12.27 -13.89 -35.20
N LEU A 170 12.53 -13.98 -33.90
CA LEU A 170 13.03 -15.20 -33.26
C LEU A 170 12.07 -16.40 -33.44
N GLU A 171 10.76 -16.17 -33.44
CA GLU A 171 9.74 -17.20 -33.69
C GLU A 171 9.79 -17.75 -35.12
N HIS A 172 10.00 -16.86 -36.10
CA HIS A 172 9.83 -17.19 -37.52
C HIS A 172 11.14 -17.44 -38.26
N ILE A 173 12.29 -17.07 -37.70
CA ILE A 173 13.60 -17.12 -38.38
C ILE A 173 14.00 -18.50 -38.90
N LYS A 174 13.53 -19.59 -38.27
CA LYS A 174 13.77 -20.97 -38.73
C LYS A 174 13.00 -21.31 -40.01
N THR A 175 11.93 -20.58 -40.30
CA THR A 175 11.06 -20.78 -41.47
C THR A 175 11.43 -19.88 -42.65
N LEU A 176 12.28 -18.87 -42.42
CA LEU A 176 12.69 -17.92 -43.45
C LEU A 176 13.79 -18.50 -44.34
N SER A 177 13.62 -18.37 -45.66
CA SER A 177 14.66 -18.70 -46.64
C SER A 177 15.72 -17.59 -46.71
N GLY A 178 16.98 -17.95 -46.99
CA GLY A 178 18.05 -16.97 -47.20
C GLY A 178 18.67 -16.37 -45.94
N VAL A 179 18.33 -16.87 -44.75
CA VAL A 179 18.93 -16.42 -43.48
C VAL A 179 20.45 -16.69 -43.50
N PRO A 180 21.30 -15.67 -43.30
CA PRO A 180 22.76 -15.81 -43.28
C PRO A 180 23.25 -16.75 -42.18
N LEU A 181 24.38 -17.43 -42.43
CA LEU A 181 24.99 -18.37 -41.48
C LEU A 181 25.22 -17.73 -40.11
N LEU A 182 25.80 -16.52 -40.08
CA LEU A 182 26.07 -15.78 -38.84
C LEU A 182 24.80 -15.52 -37.99
N VAL A 183 23.65 -15.34 -38.63
CA VAL A 183 22.36 -15.14 -37.97
C VAL A 183 21.85 -16.46 -37.39
N ARG A 184 22.05 -17.57 -38.09
CA ARG A 184 21.72 -18.93 -37.59
C ARG A 184 22.63 -19.34 -36.43
N GLU A 185 23.92 -19.05 -36.51
CA GLU A 185 24.88 -19.28 -35.43
C GLU A 185 24.55 -18.42 -34.20
N SER A 186 24.16 -17.16 -34.41
CA SER A 186 23.69 -16.29 -33.33
C SER A 186 22.42 -16.83 -32.66
N LEU A 187 21.50 -17.37 -33.47
CA LEU A 187 20.30 -18.02 -32.94
C LEU A 187 20.64 -19.31 -32.18
N ASP A 188 21.62 -20.08 -32.63
CA ASP A 188 22.10 -21.29 -31.97
C ASP A 188 22.75 -20.97 -30.62
N ILE A 189 23.52 -19.89 -30.53
CA ILE A 189 24.06 -19.34 -29.27
C ILE A 189 22.93 -19.07 -28.27
N ILE A 190 21.85 -18.41 -28.70
CA ILE A 190 20.71 -18.11 -27.82
C ILE A 190 20.02 -19.39 -27.35
N HIS A 191 19.82 -20.37 -28.25
CA HIS A 191 19.16 -21.63 -27.89
C HIS A 191 20.00 -22.53 -26.98
N LYS A 192 21.33 -22.53 -27.14
CA LYS A 192 22.23 -23.42 -26.42
C LYS A 192 22.75 -22.85 -25.10
N THR A 193 22.67 -21.54 -24.90
CA THR A 193 23.14 -20.92 -23.66
C THR A 193 22.18 -21.23 -22.51
N PRO A 194 22.61 -21.96 -21.46
CA PRO A 194 21.75 -22.24 -20.33
C PRO A 194 21.47 -20.98 -19.51
N VAL A 195 20.25 -20.84 -18.99
CA VAL A 195 19.83 -19.68 -18.19
C VAL A 195 20.72 -19.47 -16.96
N ILE A 196 21.16 -20.55 -16.32
CA ILE A 196 22.04 -20.53 -15.14
C ILE A 196 23.41 -19.89 -15.43
N VAL A 197 23.86 -19.85 -16.68
CA VAL A 197 25.12 -19.17 -17.05
C VAL A 197 24.92 -17.66 -17.14
N LEU A 198 23.73 -17.21 -17.56
CA LEU A 198 23.40 -15.79 -17.58
C LEU A 198 23.09 -15.26 -16.19
N ALA A 199 22.54 -16.11 -15.34
CA ALA A 199 22.27 -15.76 -13.96
C ALA A 199 22.84 -16.85 -13.04
N PRO A 200 24.17 -16.90 -12.83
CA PRO A 200 24.81 -17.84 -11.90
C PRO A 200 24.32 -17.65 -10.48
N GLU A 201 24.09 -16.38 -10.15
CA GLU A 201 23.57 -15.87 -8.90
C GLU A 201 22.04 -15.96 -8.84
N ALA A 202 21.36 -16.47 -9.87
CA ALA A 202 19.93 -16.75 -9.78
C ALA A 202 19.74 -17.92 -8.82
N ALA A 203 19.77 -17.59 -7.52
CA ALA A 203 18.91 -18.21 -6.55
C ALA A 203 17.51 -18.34 -7.17
N PRO A 204 16.76 -19.39 -6.86
CA PRO A 204 15.38 -19.51 -7.34
C PRO A 204 14.70 -18.16 -7.14
N ASN A 205 14.25 -17.54 -8.24
CA ASN A 205 13.60 -16.22 -8.24
C ASN A 205 12.24 -16.40 -7.57
N THR A 206 12.30 -16.50 -6.24
CA THR A 206 11.23 -16.94 -5.37
C THR A 206 11.15 -15.96 -4.22
N PRO A 207 9.93 -15.65 -3.76
CA PRO A 207 9.71 -14.84 -2.57
C PRO A 207 10.56 -15.29 -1.36
N GLU A 208 10.69 -16.59 -1.14
CA GLU A 208 11.45 -17.17 -0.03
C GLU A 208 12.95 -16.88 -0.12
N ALA A 209 13.54 -16.97 -1.32
CA ALA A 209 14.95 -16.68 -1.51
C ALA A 209 15.26 -15.20 -1.27
N GLU A 210 14.37 -14.29 -1.70
CA GLU A 210 14.50 -12.86 -1.45
C GLU A 210 14.41 -12.53 0.05
N ILE A 211 13.44 -13.11 0.76
CA ILE A 211 13.32 -12.96 2.22
C ILE A 211 14.55 -13.53 2.93
N ARG A 212 15.03 -14.72 2.51
CA ARG A 212 16.23 -15.36 3.08
C ARG A 212 17.45 -14.46 2.93
N ALA A 213 17.68 -13.93 1.72
CA ALA A 213 18.79 -13.04 1.45
C ALA A 213 18.71 -11.78 2.32
N TRP A 214 17.53 -11.19 2.48
CA TRP A 214 17.33 -10.05 3.38
C TRP A 214 17.62 -10.39 4.84
N ILE A 215 17.14 -11.52 5.36
CA ILE A 215 17.42 -11.97 6.74
C ILE A 215 18.92 -12.10 6.97
N MET A 216 19.68 -12.61 5.99
CA MET A 216 21.13 -12.75 6.08
C MET A 216 21.88 -11.40 6.12
N THR A 217 21.25 -10.30 5.71
CA THR A 217 21.82 -8.94 5.83
C THR A 217 21.61 -8.30 7.21
N LEU A 218 20.77 -8.90 8.06
CA LEU A 218 20.43 -8.36 9.36
C LEU A 218 21.49 -8.75 10.39
N ASP A 219 21.94 -7.78 11.18
CA ASP A 219 22.73 -8.09 12.37
C ASP A 219 21.86 -8.74 13.46
N THR A 220 22.49 -9.27 14.51
CA THR A 220 21.78 -9.93 15.62
C THR A 220 20.69 -9.06 16.26
N ARG A 221 20.92 -7.75 16.39
CA ARG A 221 19.99 -6.82 17.03
C ARG A 221 18.84 -6.46 16.09
N GLU A 222 19.16 -6.22 14.81
CA GLU A 222 18.18 -6.02 13.75
C GLU A 222 17.24 -7.23 13.65
N HIS A 223 17.79 -8.44 13.61
CA HIS A 223 17.03 -9.68 13.59
C HIS A 223 16.10 -9.82 14.83
N GLN A 224 16.60 -9.49 16.02
CA GLN A 224 15.75 -9.49 17.23
C GLN A 224 14.61 -8.47 17.14
N VAL A 225 14.85 -7.27 16.59
CA VAL A 225 13.79 -6.28 16.37
C VAL A 225 12.75 -6.79 15.37
N VAL A 226 13.17 -7.48 14.30
CA VAL A 226 12.23 -8.12 13.35
C VAL A 226 11.34 -9.12 14.08
N VAL A 227 11.93 -10.10 14.76
CA VAL A 227 11.18 -11.23 15.33
C VAL A 227 10.36 -10.81 16.55
N LYS A 228 10.92 -10.03 17.48
CA LYS A 228 10.29 -9.71 18.77
C LYS A 228 9.39 -8.47 18.76
N ARG A 229 9.47 -7.65 17.70
CA ARG A 229 8.66 -6.44 17.57
C ARG A 229 7.85 -6.39 16.29
N LEU A 230 8.51 -6.41 15.13
CA LEU A 230 7.80 -6.22 13.86
C LEU A 230 6.86 -7.38 13.54
N LEU A 231 7.35 -8.61 13.68
CA LEU A 231 6.64 -9.84 13.35
C LEU A 231 6.15 -10.60 14.59
N ALA A 232 6.22 -9.99 15.78
CA ALA A 232 5.62 -10.57 16.97
C ALA A 232 4.11 -10.36 16.97
N LYS A 233 3.36 -11.40 17.35
CA LYS A 233 1.93 -11.29 17.63
C LYS A 233 1.66 -10.26 18.73
N ASP A 234 2.46 -10.33 19.80
CA ASP A 234 2.50 -9.38 20.91
C ASP A 234 3.87 -8.68 20.96
N PRO A 235 4.01 -7.49 20.32
CA PRO A 235 5.29 -6.80 20.23
C PRO A 235 5.87 -6.40 21.60
N MET A 236 7.07 -6.87 21.91
CA MET A 236 7.83 -6.45 23.10
C MET A 236 8.07 -4.94 23.07
N THR A 237 8.00 -4.19 24.17
CA THR A 237 8.15 -2.72 24.10
C THR A 237 9.59 -2.29 23.74
N LEU A 238 9.75 -1.05 23.25
CA LEU A 238 11.09 -0.48 22.96
C LEU A 238 11.98 -0.42 24.22
N ALA A 239 11.35 -0.24 25.39
CA ALA A 239 12.06 -0.18 26.65
C ALA A 239 12.55 -1.58 27.06
N ASP A 240 11.68 -2.58 27.00
CA ASP A 240 12.02 -3.95 27.38
C ASP A 240 13.10 -4.54 26.46
N LEU A 241 12.99 -4.32 25.14
CA LEU A 241 14.01 -4.78 24.20
C LEU A 241 15.34 -4.03 24.37
N GLY A 242 15.28 -2.76 24.79
CA GLY A 242 16.45 -1.96 25.12
C GLY A 242 17.18 -2.50 26.35
N LEU A 243 16.44 -2.86 27.40
CA LEU A 243 16.97 -3.54 28.57
C LEU A 243 17.63 -4.87 28.21
N GLU A 244 16.96 -5.70 27.41
CA GLU A 244 17.49 -7.00 26.99
C GLU A 244 18.79 -6.88 26.19
N ASN A 245 18.89 -5.87 25.32
CA ASN A 245 20.07 -5.64 24.47
C ASN A 245 21.12 -4.71 25.09
N ASN A 246 20.89 -4.24 26.31
CA ASN A 246 21.71 -3.23 27.00
C ASN A 246 21.96 -1.97 26.15
N ILE A 247 20.89 -1.44 25.54
CA ILE A 247 20.88 -0.23 24.72
C ILE A 247 19.71 0.68 25.11
N SER A 248 19.79 1.97 24.77
CA SER A 248 18.69 2.88 25.05
C SER A 248 17.45 2.57 24.22
N ARG A 249 16.27 2.92 24.76
CA ARG A 249 14.98 2.88 24.04
C ARG A 249 15.06 3.58 22.67
N GLU A 250 15.75 4.72 22.62
CA GLU A 250 15.93 5.50 21.39
C GLU A 250 16.81 4.76 20.38
N ARG A 251 17.83 4.04 20.84
CA ARG A 251 18.66 3.22 19.94
C ARG A 251 17.87 2.06 19.34
N VAL A 252 16.98 1.42 20.12
CA VAL A 252 16.07 0.38 19.60
C VAL A 252 15.16 0.97 18.51
N ARG A 253 14.61 2.17 18.74
CA ARG A 253 13.76 2.86 17.74
C ARG A 253 14.51 3.10 16.43
N GLN A 254 15.75 3.57 16.50
CA GLN A 254 16.59 3.77 15.30
C GLN A 254 16.87 2.47 14.55
N ILE A 255 17.13 1.37 15.27
CA ILE A 255 17.30 0.04 14.67
C ILE A 255 16.00 -0.39 13.98
N GLU A 256 14.85 -0.20 14.63
CA GLU A 256 13.54 -0.51 14.03
C GLU A 256 13.27 0.30 12.75
N ASP A 257 13.55 1.60 12.77
CA ASP A 257 13.39 2.47 11.61
C ASP A 257 14.33 2.05 10.46
N SER A 258 15.58 1.68 10.77
CA SER A 258 16.55 1.14 9.80
C SER A 258 16.07 -0.17 9.18
N VAL A 259 15.61 -1.11 10.00
CA VAL A 259 15.11 -2.41 9.55
C VAL A 259 13.86 -2.25 8.69
N LYS A 260 12.93 -1.36 9.04
CA LYS A 260 11.76 -1.05 8.20
C LYS A 260 12.18 -0.48 6.84
N ALA A 261 13.19 0.39 6.81
CA ALA A 261 13.72 0.92 5.55
C ALA A 261 14.33 -0.20 4.69
N LYS A 262 15.11 -1.11 5.29
CA LYS A 262 15.65 -2.30 4.59
C LYS A 262 14.53 -3.22 4.09
N ALA A 263 13.51 -3.47 4.90
CA ALA A 263 12.39 -4.34 4.55
C ALA A 263 11.57 -3.80 3.37
N LYS A 264 11.40 -2.47 3.27
CA LYS A 264 10.74 -1.85 2.11
C LYS A 264 11.42 -2.19 0.78
N LEU A 265 12.75 -2.31 0.78
CA LEU A 265 13.51 -2.68 -0.42
C LEU A 265 13.24 -4.12 -0.88
N LEU A 266 12.58 -4.97 -0.09
CA LEU A 266 12.10 -6.27 -0.57
C LEU A 266 10.96 -6.14 -1.57
N PHE A 267 10.19 -5.04 -1.49
CA PHE A 267 9.03 -4.79 -2.33
C PHE A 267 9.34 -3.84 -3.49
N GLU A 268 10.63 -3.56 -3.74
CA GLU A 268 11.13 -2.72 -4.82
C GLU A 268 12.45 -3.27 -5.39
N PRO A 269 12.69 -3.21 -6.72
CA PRO A 269 11.77 -2.73 -7.76
C PRO A 269 10.74 -3.81 -8.16
N ASP A 270 9.73 -3.44 -8.95
CA ASP A 270 8.61 -4.31 -9.34
C ASP A 270 9.00 -5.64 -10.04
N TRP A 271 10.22 -5.76 -10.55
CA TRP A 271 10.72 -7.01 -11.17
C TRP A 271 11.06 -8.10 -10.15
N LYS A 272 11.16 -7.77 -8.86
CA LYS A 272 11.35 -8.75 -7.79
C LYS A 272 10.12 -9.62 -7.62
N THR A 273 10.32 -10.90 -7.32
CA THR A 273 9.23 -11.86 -7.19
C THR A 273 8.36 -11.57 -5.99
N LEU A 274 8.95 -11.13 -4.86
CA LEU A 274 8.17 -10.73 -3.69
C LEU A 274 7.33 -9.47 -3.97
N ALA A 275 7.90 -8.52 -4.71
CA ALA A 275 7.18 -7.31 -5.12
C ALA A 275 5.98 -7.65 -6.02
N GLY A 276 6.17 -8.54 -7.00
CA GLY A 276 5.10 -9.06 -7.85
C GLY A 276 4.00 -9.78 -7.06
N LEU A 277 4.37 -10.73 -6.20
CA LEU A 277 3.43 -11.44 -5.33
C LEU A 277 2.61 -10.47 -4.46
N PHE A 278 3.28 -9.50 -3.84
CA PHE A 278 2.62 -8.51 -3.00
C PHE A 278 1.69 -7.59 -3.81
N HIS A 279 2.10 -7.21 -5.03
CA HIS A 279 1.26 -6.43 -5.94
C HIS A 279 0.00 -7.19 -6.35
N GLU A 280 0.11 -8.47 -6.71
CA GLU A 280 -1.03 -9.33 -7.03
C GLU A 280 -1.99 -9.45 -5.85
N MET A 281 -1.47 -9.70 -4.65
CA MET A 281 -2.26 -9.75 -3.41
C MET A 281 -2.99 -8.42 -3.15
N LYS A 282 -2.28 -7.29 -3.25
CA LYS A 282 -2.86 -5.95 -3.08
C LYS A 282 -3.95 -5.66 -4.12
N SER A 283 -3.73 -6.06 -5.37
CA SER A 283 -4.70 -5.91 -6.46
C SER A 283 -5.96 -6.73 -6.22
N ALA A 284 -5.80 -7.98 -5.75
CA ALA A 284 -6.92 -8.87 -5.43
C ALA A 284 -7.77 -8.35 -4.24
N ILE A 285 -7.13 -7.77 -3.22
CA ILE A 285 -7.80 -7.19 -2.06
C ILE A 285 -8.46 -5.85 -2.41
N GLY A 286 -7.81 -5.05 -3.25
CA GLY A 286 -8.23 -3.69 -3.57
C GLY A 286 -8.15 -2.77 -2.34
N VAL A 287 -9.27 -2.14 -1.99
CA VAL A 287 -9.34 -1.20 -0.85
C VAL A 287 -9.31 -1.96 0.48
N MET A 288 -10.16 -2.97 0.63
CA MET A 288 -10.25 -3.81 1.81
C MET A 288 -11.01 -5.10 1.54
N ALA A 289 -10.70 -6.15 2.30
CA ALA A 289 -11.42 -7.42 2.27
C ALA A 289 -11.51 -8.03 3.68
N PRO A 290 -12.54 -8.85 3.98
CA PRO A 290 -12.52 -9.75 5.14
C PRO A 290 -11.30 -10.68 5.06
N ILE A 291 -10.62 -10.89 6.18
CA ILE A 291 -9.37 -11.67 6.22
C ILE A 291 -9.57 -13.12 5.79
N ASP A 292 -10.73 -13.70 6.07
CA ASP A 292 -11.13 -15.07 5.72
C ASP A 292 -11.44 -15.25 4.22
N MET A 293 -11.63 -14.16 3.48
CA MET A 293 -11.81 -14.17 2.03
C MET A 293 -10.49 -14.04 1.26
N VAL A 294 -9.39 -13.70 1.94
CA VAL A 294 -8.10 -13.53 1.27
C VAL A 294 -7.34 -14.86 1.33
N PRO A 295 -7.01 -15.48 0.18
CA PRO A 295 -6.23 -16.69 0.18
C PRO A 295 -4.80 -16.39 0.67
N GLU A 296 -4.27 -17.28 1.49
CA GLU A 296 -2.87 -17.20 1.92
C GLU A 296 -1.95 -17.34 0.69
N PRO A 297 -0.94 -16.47 0.55
CA PRO A 297 0.03 -16.60 -0.52
C PRO A 297 0.79 -17.92 -0.36
N ALA A 298 1.09 -18.58 -1.48
CA ALA A 298 1.90 -19.80 -1.51
C ALA A 298 3.37 -19.47 -1.19
N LEU A 299 3.64 -19.24 0.09
CA LEU A 299 4.92 -18.79 0.62
C LEU A 299 5.27 -19.63 1.87
N ASN A 300 6.39 -20.36 1.83
CA ASN A 300 6.88 -21.12 2.99
C ASN A 300 8.06 -20.43 3.67
N ILE A 301 7.79 -19.88 4.85
CA ILE A 301 8.71 -19.06 5.64
C ILE A 301 9.03 -19.69 7.02
N THR A 302 8.48 -20.87 7.32
CA THR A 302 8.62 -21.50 8.64
C THR A 302 10.09 -21.75 9.00
N ASP A 303 10.90 -22.18 8.03
CA ASP A 303 12.33 -22.41 8.24
C ASP A 303 13.15 -21.11 8.34
N LEU A 304 12.61 -20.00 7.82
CA LEU A 304 13.28 -18.70 7.83
C LEU A 304 13.03 -17.94 9.13
N LEU A 305 11.83 -18.09 9.69
CA LEU A 305 11.37 -17.37 10.88
C LEU A 305 10.63 -18.34 11.82
N PRO A 306 11.33 -19.34 12.41
CA PRO A 306 10.70 -20.44 13.15
C PRO A 306 10.00 -19.99 14.45
N SER A 307 10.37 -18.82 14.99
CA SER A 307 9.80 -18.25 16.21
C SER A 307 8.64 -17.28 15.94
N VAL A 308 8.23 -17.08 14.68
CA VAL A 308 7.16 -16.17 14.30
C VAL A 308 5.86 -16.96 14.11
N GLU A 309 4.83 -16.63 14.89
CA GLU A 309 3.50 -17.27 14.86
C GLU A 309 2.49 -16.54 13.96
N LEU A 310 2.97 -15.86 12.91
CA LEU A 310 2.13 -15.10 11.97
C LEU A 310 1.96 -15.87 10.66
N THR A 311 0.86 -15.61 9.96
CA THR A 311 0.66 -16.18 8.62
C THR A 311 1.57 -15.51 7.59
N PRO A 312 1.88 -16.17 6.46
CA PRO A 312 2.61 -15.56 5.36
C PRO A 312 2.05 -14.21 4.92
N MET A 313 0.72 -14.11 4.78
CA MET A 313 0.04 -12.85 4.47
C MET A 313 0.35 -11.75 5.51
N GLU A 314 0.21 -12.04 6.81
CA GLU A 314 0.46 -11.08 7.89
C GLU A 314 1.90 -10.53 7.85
N ILE A 315 2.86 -11.42 7.55
CA ILE A 315 4.28 -11.05 7.46
C ILE A 315 4.53 -10.11 6.29
N LEU A 316 3.98 -10.39 5.11
CA LEU A 316 4.12 -9.49 3.95
C LEU A 316 3.56 -8.10 4.22
N ILE A 317 2.40 -8.00 4.88
CA ILE A 317 1.77 -6.71 5.21
C ILE A 317 2.61 -5.93 6.19
N ARG A 318 3.11 -6.59 7.25
CA ARG A 318 3.94 -5.95 8.27
C ARG A 318 5.29 -5.51 7.73
N LEU A 319 5.95 -6.32 6.89
CA LEU A 319 7.25 -5.98 6.30
C LEU A 319 7.13 -4.88 5.24
N SER A 320 6.09 -4.91 4.41
CA SER A 320 5.87 -3.86 3.39
C SER A 320 5.56 -2.51 4.02
N GLY A 321 4.86 -2.51 5.17
CA GLY A 321 4.38 -1.30 5.82
C GLY A 321 3.34 -0.53 5.00
N GLN A 322 2.74 -1.16 3.98
CA GLN A 322 1.78 -0.53 3.07
C GLN A 322 0.31 -0.86 3.38
N GLY A 323 0.03 -1.81 4.28
CA GLY A 323 -1.32 -2.24 4.61
C GLY A 323 -1.54 -2.40 6.12
N GLN A 324 -2.79 -2.65 6.50
CA GLN A 324 -3.20 -2.87 7.88
C GLN A 324 -4.13 -4.08 7.99
N ILE A 325 -4.01 -4.80 9.10
CA ILE A 325 -4.99 -5.81 9.52
C ILE A 325 -5.65 -5.31 10.80
N SER A 326 -6.97 -5.25 10.81
CA SER A 326 -7.73 -4.78 11.96
C SER A 326 -9.18 -5.25 11.90
N HIS A 327 -9.76 -5.64 13.05
CA HIS A 327 -11.17 -6.02 13.17
C HIS A 327 -11.62 -7.16 12.22
N GLY A 328 -10.70 -8.08 11.87
CA GLY A 328 -10.99 -9.17 10.92
C GLY A 328 -10.93 -8.76 9.45
N PHE A 329 -10.41 -7.56 9.15
CA PHE A 329 -10.22 -7.05 7.80
C PHE A 329 -8.77 -6.78 7.52
N ILE A 330 -8.43 -6.84 6.24
CA ILE A 330 -7.19 -6.39 5.64
C ILE A 330 -7.50 -5.26 4.67
N GLY A 331 -6.65 -4.22 4.62
CA GLY A 331 -6.85 -3.12 3.68
C GLY A 331 -5.63 -2.26 3.46
N PHE A 332 -5.71 -1.47 2.38
CA PHE A 332 -4.63 -0.62 1.89
C PHE A 332 -5.11 0.82 1.62
N PRO A 333 -4.33 1.85 1.96
CA PRO A 333 -3.18 1.81 2.86
C PRO A 333 -3.57 1.82 4.35
N ASN A 334 -4.74 2.38 4.69
CA ASN A 334 -5.10 2.69 6.09
C ASN A 334 -6.56 2.36 6.41
N LEU A 335 -6.79 1.19 7.02
CA LEU A 335 -8.10 0.79 7.54
C LEU A 335 -8.61 1.74 8.63
N SER A 336 -7.71 2.37 9.40
CA SER A 336 -8.09 3.27 10.48
C SER A 336 -8.83 4.51 9.95
N ASP A 337 -8.41 5.07 8.82
CA ASP A 337 -9.08 6.22 8.20
C ASP A 337 -10.48 5.84 7.68
N ILE A 338 -10.59 4.67 7.03
CA ILE A 338 -11.87 4.12 6.58
C ILE A 338 -12.80 3.92 7.78
N ARG A 339 -12.28 3.40 8.90
CA ARG A 339 -13.05 3.18 10.12
C ARG A 339 -13.56 4.48 10.74
N VAL A 340 -12.74 5.52 10.81
CA VAL A 340 -13.18 6.84 11.31
C VAL A 340 -14.27 7.42 10.42
N LYS A 341 -14.08 7.41 9.09
CA LYS A 341 -15.10 7.89 8.14
C LYS A 341 -16.40 7.11 8.24
N SER A 342 -16.30 5.77 8.32
CA SER A 342 -17.45 4.88 8.51
C SER A 342 -18.19 5.20 9.80
N SER A 343 -17.46 5.32 10.92
CA SER A 343 -18.05 5.64 12.23
C SER A 343 -18.80 6.98 12.22
N ASN A 344 -18.20 8.01 11.63
CA ASN A 344 -18.83 9.34 11.53
C ASN A 344 -20.09 9.28 10.68
N ARG A 345 -20.03 8.60 9.52
CA ARG A 345 -21.18 8.47 8.63
C ARG A 345 -22.32 7.66 9.25
N ILE A 346 -22.00 6.57 9.94
CA ILE A 346 -22.97 5.79 10.70
C ILE A 346 -23.62 6.67 11.77
N ALA A 347 -22.82 7.42 12.54
CA ALA A 347 -23.31 8.30 13.60
C ALA A 347 -24.24 9.41 13.08
N GLU A 348 -23.91 10.02 11.93
CA GLU A 348 -24.76 11.01 11.26
C GLU A 348 -26.13 10.43 10.89
N LEU A 349 -26.15 9.23 10.31
CA LEU A 349 -27.38 8.63 9.79
C LEU A 349 -28.31 8.12 10.90
N ILE A 350 -27.76 7.67 12.03
CA ILE A 350 -28.54 7.21 13.19
C ILE A 350 -28.87 8.33 14.18
N ALA A 351 -28.44 9.56 13.93
CA ALA A 351 -28.61 10.69 14.86
C ALA A 351 -30.09 10.93 15.22
N ASP A 352 -30.95 10.77 14.21
CA ASP A 352 -32.41 10.97 14.32
C ASP A 352 -33.18 9.68 14.65
N GLY A 353 -32.47 8.61 15.04
CA GLY A 353 -33.05 7.35 15.50
C GLY A 353 -32.65 6.12 14.67
N PRO A 354 -33.33 4.99 14.89
CA PRO A 354 -33.03 3.73 14.21
C PRO A 354 -33.38 3.78 12.72
N ILE A 355 -32.45 3.35 11.87
CA ILE A 355 -32.61 3.29 10.41
C ILE A 355 -32.42 1.88 9.87
N PRO A 356 -32.97 1.54 8.69
CA PRO A 356 -32.76 0.24 8.06
C PRO A 356 -31.28 -0.09 7.83
N ARG A 357 -30.92 -1.36 8.04
CA ARG A 357 -29.55 -1.85 7.83
C ARG A 357 -29.03 -1.57 6.41
N GLU A 358 -29.89 -1.70 5.42
CA GLU A 358 -29.58 -1.53 4.00
C GLU A 358 -29.15 -0.09 3.68
N GLU A 359 -29.70 0.91 4.38
CA GLU A 359 -29.31 2.31 4.23
C GLU A 359 -27.88 2.56 4.75
N LEU A 360 -27.53 1.95 5.89
CA LEU A 360 -26.16 2.01 6.42
C LEU A 360 -25.17 1.31 5.49
N VAL A 361 -25.52 0.12 4.99
CA VAL A 361 -24.69 -0.60 4.02
C VAL A 361 -24.47 0.23 2.76
N SER A 362 -25.52 0.83 2.21
CA SER A 362 -25.43 1.70 1.03
C SER A 362 -24.52 2.92 1.29
N ALA A 363 -24.65 3.56 2.45
CA ALA A 363 -23.80 4.68 2.82
C ALA A 363 -22.31 4.30 2.97
N LEU A 364 -22.01 3.08 3.45
CA LEU A 364 -20.63 2.58 3.49
C LEU A 364 -20.08 2.31 2.09
N ILE A 365 -20.91 1.81 1.18
CA ILE A 365 -20.52 1.60 -0.23
C ILE A 365 -20.20 2.95 -0.90
N GLU A 366 -21.01 3.98 -0.67
CA GLU A 366 -20.76 5.34 -1.16
C GLU A 366 -19.44 5.94 -0.61
N LEU A 367 -19.01 5.52 0.59
CA LEU A 367 -17.72 5.88 1.17
C LEU A 367 -16.52 5.12 0.57
N GLY A 368 -16.76 4.15 -0.32
CA GLY A 368 -15.74 3.34 -0.96
C GLY A 368 -15.47 1.99 -0.29
N VAL A 369 -16.32 1.57 0.66
CA VAL A 369 -16.26 0.19 1.18
C VAL A 369 -16.80 -0.76 0.11
N PRO A 370 -16.09 -1.85 -0.25
CA PRO A 370 -16.59 -2.78 -1.25
C PRO A 370 -17.93 -3.40 -0.86
N ASN A 371 -18.85 -3.54 -1.82
CA ASN A 371 -20.21 -4.07 -1.59
C ASN A 371 -20.20 -5.42 -0.86
N TYR A 372 -19.33 -6.34 -1.27
CA TYR A 372 -19.20 -7.67 -0.65
C TYR A 372 -18.70 -7.62 0.81
N ALA A 373 -18.03 -6.53 1.21
CA ALA A 373 -17.43 -6.35 2.54
C ALA A 373 -18.26 -5.45 3.46
N ALA A 374 -19.13 -4.58 2.90
CA ALA A 374 -19.83 -3.53 3.64
C ALA A 374 -20.70 -4.07 4.79
N GLY A 375 -21.43 -5.16 4.56
CA GLY A 375 -22.27 -5.78 5.58
C GLY A 375 -21.46 -6.35 6.76
N SER A 376 -20.37 -7.07 6.48
CA SER A 376 -19.46 -7.59 7.52
C SER A 376 -18.69 -6.47 8.22
N TRP A 377 -18.33 -5.41 7.50
CA TRP A 377 -17.66 -4.24 8.07
C TRP A 377 -18.55 -3.50 9.05
N LEU A 378 -19.84 -3.32 8.70
CA LEU A 378 -20.84 -2.73 9.59
C LEU A 378 -20.97 -3.51 10.91
N ASN A 379 -20.87 -4.84 10.87
CA ASN A 379 -20.94 -5.69 12.04
C ASN A 379 -19.73 -5.55 12.99
N THR A 380 -18.67 -4.84 12.60
CA THR A 380 -17.51 -4.56 13.48
C THR A 380 -17.74 -3.38 14.44
N PHE A 381 -18.83 -2.64 14.23
CA PHE A 381 -19.20 -1.50 15.08
C PHE A 381 -20.15 -1.96 16.19
N ASP A 382 -20.00 -1.37 17.39
CA ASP A 382 -20.90 -1.58 18.52
C ASP A 382 -22.23 -0.83 18.29
N LEU A 383 -23.16 -1.51 17.60
CA LEU A 383 -24.47 -0.99 17.23
C LEU A 383 -25.58 -1.92 17.75
N MET A 384 -26.73 -1.34 18.07
CA MET A 384 -27.88 -2.08 18.55
C MET A 384 -28.83 -2.41 17.41
N HIS A 385 -29.25 -3.67 17.35
CA HIS A 385 -30.21 -4.17 16.36
C HIS A 385 -31.61 -4.25 16.97
N THR A 386 -32.57 -3.59 16.33
CA THR A 386 -33.99 -3.63 16.70
C THR A 386 -34.82 -4.04 15.48
N GLY A 387 -35.02 -5.35 15.31
CA GLY A 387 -35.58 -5.90 14.07
C GLY A 387 -34.63 -5.67 12.88
N GLU A 388 -35.13 -5.09 11.80
CA GLU A 388 -34.34 -4.73 10.60
C GLU A 388 -33.65 -3.37 10.72
N LYS A 389 -33.87 -2.64 11.82
CA LYS A 389 -33.29 -1.32 12.05
C LYS A 389 -32.08 -1.38 12.99
N ILE A 390 -31.16 -0.46 12.79
CA ILE A 390 -29.92 -0.31 13.54
C ILE A 390 -29.90 1.09 14.18
N SER A 391 -29.47 1.16 15.43
CA SER A 391 -29.26 2.41 16.17
C SER A 391 -27.93 2.39 16.92
N SER A 392 -27.59 3.53 17.52
CA SER A 392 -26.50 3.58 18.50
C SER A 392 -26.87 2.72 19.71
N THR A 393 -25.87 2.07 20.31
CA THR A 393 -26.05 1.36 21.58
C THR A 393 -26.39 2.37 22.69
N PRO A 394 -27.61 2.33 23.26
CA PRO A 394 -28.08 3.38 24.17
C PRO A 394 -27.36 3.29 25.53
N LYS A 395 -26.66 4.37 25.91
CA LYS A 395 -25.87 4.42 27.16
C LYS A 395 -26.61 5.09 28.32
N THR A 396 -27.57 5.96 28.02
CA THR A 396 -28.30 6.74 29.02
C THR A 396 -29.78 6.39 29.07
N ILE A 397 -30.48 6.79 30.14
CA ILE A 397 -31.94 6.60 30.27
C ILE A 397 -32.66 7.28 29.10
N THR A 398 -32.23 8.49 28.72
CA THR A 398 -32.85 9.24 27.61
C THR A 398 -32.64 8.52 26.29
N ASP A 399 -31.46 7.97 26.01
CA ASP A 399 -31.21 7.22 24.77
C ASP A 399 -32.05 5.95 24.69
N LYS A 400 -32.19 5.21 25.80
CA LYS A 400 -33.05 4.02 25.84
C LYS A 400 -34.52 4.37 25.62
N VAL A 401 -35.02 5.46 26.23
CA VAL A 401 -36.40 5.92 26.00
C VAL A 401 -36.60 6.39 24.55
N ALA A 402 -35.64 7.13 23.99
CA ALA A 402 -35.70 7.55 22.59
C ALA A 402 -35.80 6.34 21.65
N LEU A 403 -34.99 5.30 21.88
CA LEU A 403 -35.05 4.05 21.12
C LEU A 403 -36.43 3.39 21.19
N ILE A 404 -37.03 3.28 22.39
CA ILE A 404 -38.38 2.73 22.56
C ILE A 404 -39.42 3.56 21.79
N LEU A 405 -39.38 4.88 21.94
CA LEU A 405 -40.35 5.77 21.29
C LEU A 405 -40.21 5.78 19.77
N HIS A 406 -38.99 5.73 19.24
CA HIS A 406 -38.76 5.60 17.80
C HIS A 406 -39.24 4.26 17.26
N THR A 407 -38.97 3.17 17.98
CA THR A 407 -39.34 1.81 17.55
C THR A 407 -40.85 1.62 17.53
N THR A 408 -41.54 2.15 18.54
CA THR A 408 -43.00 2.01 18.66
C THR A 408 -43.78 3.05 17.86
N GLY A 409 -43.18 4.21 17.56
CA GLY A 409 -43.82 5.32 16.86
C GLY A 409 -44.99 5.96 17.60
N GLN A 410 -45.19 5.65 18.89
CA GLN A 410 -46.35 6.06 19.67
C GLN A 410 -45.94 6.70 21.01
N PRO A 411 -46.72 7.68 21.53
CA PRO A 411 -46.47 8.23 22.85
C PRO A 411 -46.68 7.20 23.96
N HIS A 412 -45.77 7.13 24.93
CA HIS A 412 -45.83 6.21 26.06
C HIS A 412 -46.08 6.91 27.39
N SER A 413 -46.70 6.21 28.34
CA SER A 413 -46.76 6.62 29.73
C SER A 413 -45.46 6.30 30.46
N LEU A 414 -45.18 7.00 31.57
CA LEU A 414 -44.02 6.70 32.42
C LEU A 414 -44.05 5.25 32.92
N GLU A 415 -45.21 4.71 33.25
CA GLU A 415 -45.36 3.31 33.67
C GLU A 415 -45.00 2.34 32.54
N GLN A 416 -45.43 2.60 31.31
CA GLN A 416 -45.06 1.79 30.15
C GLN A 416 -43.55 1.86 29.86
N LEU A 417 -42.93 3.04 30.04
CA LEU A 417 -41.48 3.20 29.89
C LEU A 417 -40.69 2.49 30.99
N VAL A 418 -41.19 2.46 32.23
CA VAL A 418 -40.56 1.68 33.32
C VAL A 418 -40.55 0.19 32.98
N VAL A 419 -41.68 -0.33 32.49
CA VAL A 419 -41.78 -1.74 32.07
C VAL A 419 -40.83 -2.04 30.92
N ALA A 420 -40.74 -1.14 29.93
CA ALA A 420 -39.90 -1.34 28.76
C ALA A 420 -38.37 -1.21 29.03
N LEU A 421 -37.97 -0.58 30.13
CA LEU A 421 -36.56 -0.38 30.51
C LEU A 421 -36.03 -1.40 31.53
N ASP A 422 -36.85 -2.38 31.90
CA ASP A 422 -36.52 -3.50 32.80
C ASP A 422 -36.12 -3.04 34.24
N GLU A 423 -37.14 -2.56 34.98
CA GLU A 423 -37.28 -2.27 36.44
C GLU A 423 -36.17 -1.52 37.22
N THR A 424 -35.01 -1.26 36.61
CA THR A 424 -33.86 -0.61 37.28
C THR A 424 -34.04 0.90 37.45
N HIS A 425 -35.02 1.50 36.78
CA HIS A 425 -35.24 2.94 36.78
C HIS A 425 -36.63 3.30 37.29
N SER A 426 -36.69 4.17 38.31
CA SER A 426 -37.96 4.68 38.81
C SER A 426 -38.61 5.65 37.82
N ALA A 427 -39.94 5.70 37.81
CA ALA A 427 -40.70 6.67 37.00
C ALA A 427 -40.31 8.13 37.27
N ALA A 428 -39.79 8.43 38.48
CA ALA A 428 -39.29 9.76 38.82
C ALA A 428 -37.96 10.06 38.11
N ALA A 429 -37.02 9.11 38.09
CA ALA A 429 -35.74 9.26 37.39
C ALA A 429 -35.94 9.44 35.88
N ILE A 430 -36.81 8.62 35.27
CA ILE A 430 -37.16 8.74 33.85
C ILE A 430 -37.76 10.11 33.56
N ARG A 431 -38.76 10.54 34.35
CA ARG A 431 -39.38 11.86 34.16
C ARG A 431 -38.37 13.00 34.21
N ASN A 432 -37.48 12.99 35.20
CA ASN A 432 -36.45 14.02 35.35
C ASN A 432 -35.50 14.05 34.14
N ALA A 433 -35.08 12.88 33.67
CA ALA A 433 -34.21 12.75 32.50
C ALA A 433 -34.89 13.29 31.22
N LEU A 434 -36.15 12.90 30.96
CA LEU A 434 -36.91 13.36 29.78
C LEU A 434 -37.23 14.85 29.82
N SER A 435 -37.43 15.42 31.00
CA SER A 435 -37.76 16.85 31.14
C SER A 435 -36.54 17.75 30.86
N ALA A 436 -35.33 17.22 31.04
CA ALA A 436 -34.08 17.94 30.79
C ALA A 436 -33.57 17.81 29.35
N ASP A 437 -34.13 16.86 28.57
CA ASP A 437 -33.66 16.52 27.22
C ASP A 437 -34.62 17.10 26.16
N PRO A 438 -34.13 17.96 25.25
CA PRO A 438 -34.98 18.66 24.28
C PRO A 438 -35.62 17.71 23.25
N ARG A 439 -35.12 16.48 23.08
CA ARG A 439 -35.67 15.50 22.12
C ARG A 439 -37.09 15.05 22.47
N PHE A 440 -37.53 15.25 23.71
CA PHE A 440 -38.84 14.81 24.17
C PHE A 440 -39.83 15.96 24.29
N SER A 441 -41.09 15.62 24.04
CA SER A 441 -42.24 16.49 24.31
C SER A 441 -43.19 15.79 25.27
N ARG A 442 -43.72 16.56 26.21
CA ARG A 442 -44.70 16.09 27.18
C ARG A 442 -46.09 16.33 26.60
N LEU A 443 -46.91 15.29 26.48
CA LEU A 443 -48.29 15.39 25.95
C LEU A 443 -49.36 15.39 27.07
N GLY A 444 -48.94 15.09 28.31
CA GLY A 444 -49.80 15.12 29.48
C GLY A 444 -49.01 14.88 30.76
N ILE A 445 -49.69 14.68 31.89
CA ILE A 445 -49.01 14.51 33.19
C ILE A 445 -48.07 13.31 33.18
N LYS A 446 -48.49 12.21 32.54
CA LYS A 446 -47.74 10.95 32.52
C LYS A 446 -47.28 10.52 31.13
N ARG A 447 -47.62 11.27 30.07
CA ARG A 447 -47.49 10.82 28.68
C ARG A 447 -46.43 11.64 27.94
N TRP A 448 -45.54 10.94 27.26
CA TRP A 448 -44.35 11.48 26.60
C TRP A 448 -44.23 10.94 25.17
N ALA A 449 -43.71 11.78 24.28
CA ALA A 449 -43.41 11.44 22.90
C ALA A 449 -42.07 12.06 22.50
N LEU A 450 -41.53 11.64 21.35
CA LEU A 450 -40.47 12.38 20.68
C LEU A 450 -41.03 13.71 20.16
N ARG A 451 -40.25 14.78 20.25
CA ARG A 451 -40.68 16.13 19.86
C ARG A 451 -41.07 16.23 18.39
N ASP A 452 -40.38 15.48 17.53
CA ASP A 452 -40.61 15.50 16.09
C ASP A 452 -41.66 14.46 15.64
N SER A 453 -42.32 13.81 16.60
CA SER A 453 -43.44 12.91 16.34
C SER A 453 -44.67 13.70 15.93
N PRO A 454 -45.52 13.19 15.01
CA PRO A 454 -46.82 13.79 14.69
C PRO A 454 -47.67 14.08 15.93
N ALA A 455 -47.57 13.23 16.96
CA ALA A 455 -48.31 13.39 18.20
C ALA A 455 -47.85 14.58 19.07
N ALA A 456 -46.64 15.09 18.87
CA ALA A 456 -46.06 16.20 19.65
C ALA A 456 -46.31 17.58 19.02
N THR A 457 -46.48 17.64 17.70
CA THR A 457 -46.70 18.89 16.95
C THR A 457 -48.01 19.61 17.31
N ASP A 458 -49.07 18.89 17.66
CA ASP A 458 -50.41 19.48 17.90
C ASP A 458 -50.77 19.65 19.39
N ASP A 459 -50.08 18.98 20.30
CA ASP A 459 -50.56 18.74 21.68
C ASP A 459 -49.47 18.85 22.77
N GLU A 460 -48.47 19.74 22.60
CA GLU A 460 -47.47 20.01 23.65
C GLU A 460 -48.14 20.51 24.95
N PHE A 461 -47.93 19.78 26.04
CA PHE A 461 -48.52 20.04 27.35
C PHE A 461 -47.61 20.97 28.17
N LEU A 462 -47.90 22.28 28.08
CA LEU A 462 -47.23 23.35 28.82
C LEU A 462 -47.60 23.41 30.32
N GLY A 463 -48.17 22.33 30.87
CA GLY A 463 -48.60 22.21 32.26
C GLY A 463 -50.11 22.35 32.46
N LEU A 464 -50.58 21.80 33.60
CA LEU A 464 -52.01 21.67 33.91
C LEU A 464 -52.73 23.03 33.94
N LYS A 465 -52.06 24.05 34.48
CA LYS A 465 -52.60 25.42 34.54
C LYS A 465 -52.89 25.98 33.14
N ASN A 466 -51.92 25.89 32.22
CA ASN A 466 -52.08 26.39 30.85
C ASN A 466 -53.14 25.59 30.08
N ALA A 467 -53.16 24.27 30.26
CA ALA A 467 -54.19 23.41 29.67
C ALA A 467 -55.60 23.77 30.18
N MET A 468 -55.74 24.09 31.47
CA MET A 468 -57.00 24.57 32.04
C MET A 468 -57.39 25.95 31.49
N ILE A 469 -56.44 26.88 31.34
CA ILE A 469 -56.71 28.21 30.75
C ILE A 469 -57.26 28.04 29.34
N LYS A 470 -56.54 27.28 28.49
CA LYS A 470 -56.96 27.00 27.10
C LYS A 470 -58.35 26.37 27.05
N ALA A 471 -58.60 25.37 27.90
CA ALA A 471 -59.90 24.69 27.93
C ALA A 471 -61.06 25.61 28.35
N VAL A 472 -60.84 26.54 29.29
CA VAL A 472 -61.84 27.51 29.74
C VAL A 472 -62.06 28.59 28.68
N GLN A 473 -61.01 29.06 27.99
CA GLN A 473 -61.13 30.00 26.86
C GLN A 473 -61.94 29.40 25.71
N GLU A 474 -61.65 28.17 25.33
CA GLU A 474 -62.38 27.43 24.28
C GLU A 474 -63.86 27.22 24.62
N ALA A 475 -64.22 27.18 25.90
CA ALA A 475 -65.60 27.09 26.37
C ALA A 475 -66.29 28.47 26.51
N GLY A 476 -65.68 29.54 26.01
CA GLY A 476 -66.25 30.90 26.08
C GLY A 476 -65.97 31.63 27.39
N GLY A 477 -64.91 31.25 28.12
CA GLY A 477 -64.43 31.95 29.32
C GLY A 477 -64.93 31.39 30.65
N SER A 478 -65.81 30.38 30.64
CA SER A 478 -66.23 29.67 31.84
C SER A 478 -66.55 28.19 31.55
N MET A 479 -66.33 27.31 32.53
CA MET A 479 -66.60 25.88 32.42
C MET A 479 -66.94 25.28 33.79
N ALA A 480 -67.88 24.34 33.87
CA ALA A 480 -68.15 23.63 35.12
C ALA A 480 -66.91 22.84 35.58
N LEU A 481 -66.59 22.86 36.88
CA LEU A 481 -65.42 22.18 37.44
C LEU A 481 -65.45 20.67 37.16
N LYS A 482 -66.64 20.07 37.14
CA LYS A 482 -66.83 18.65 36.82
C LYS A 482 -66.37 18.34 35.39
N ASP A 483 -66.77 19.17 34.42
CA ASP A 483 -66.46 18.99 33.00
C ASP A 483 -64.99 19.32 32.73
N LEU A 484 -64.46 20.36 33.38
CA LEU A 484 -63.04 20.69 33.32
C LEU A 484 -62.19 19.53 33.88
N ALA A 485 -62.57 18.98 35.03
CA ALA A 485 -61.86 17.85 35.63
C ALA A 485 -61.95 16.57 34.77
N GLN A 486 -63.10 16.33 34.13
CA GLN A 486 -63.25 15.23 33.19
C GLN A 486 -62.37 15.43 31.95
N ARG A 487 -62.40 16.63 31.35
CA ARG A 487 -61.59 16.96 30.16
C ARG A 487 -60.08 16.86 30.44
N MET A 488 -59.62 17.42 31.56
CA MET A 488 -58.20 17.34 31.96
C MET A 488 -57.79 15.91 32.33
N GLY A 489 -58.69 15.13 32.92
CA GLY A 489 -58.48 13.71 33.21
C GLY A 489 -58.30 12.88 31.95
N THR A 490 -59.22 13.00 30.99
CA THR A 490 -59.20 12.24 29.74
C THR A 490 -58.06 12.67 28.82
N LYS A 491 -57.85 13.98 28.62
CA LYS A 491 -56.86 14.48 27.66
C LYS A 491 -55.44 14.47 28.21
N HIS A 492 -55.25 14.82 29.48
CA HIS A 492 -53.91 15.04 30.06
C HIS A 492 -53.58 14.14 31.26
N GLY A 493 -54.48 13.25 31.68
CA GLY A 493 -54.25 12.35 32.82
C GLY A 493 -54.25 13.05 34.18
N ALA A 494 -54.94 14.19 34.31
CA ALA A 494 -55.01 14.94 35.56
C ALA A 494 -55.91 14.30 36.62
N SER A 495 -55.49 14.34 37.88
CA SER A 495 -56.36 13.93 38.99
C SER A 495 -57.42 14.99 39.27
N LYS A 496 -58.63 14.59 39.66
CA LYS A 496 -59.71 15.52 40.04
C LYS A 496 -59.28 16.46 41.17
N GLY A 497 -58.48 15.97 42.11
CA GLY A 497 -57.93 16.77 43.22
C GLY A 497 -57.01 17.89 42.72
N SER A 498 -56.09 17.57 41.81
CA SER A 498 -55.16 18.57 41.24
C SER A 498 -55.90 19.66 40.47
N VAL A 499 -56.92 19.31 39.68
CA VAL A 499 -57.74 20.30 38.95
C VAL A 499 -58.47 21.22 39.91
N ARG A 500 -59.03 20.68 41.01
CA ARG A 500 -59.70 21.48 42.05
C ARG A 500 -58.74 22.45 42.73
N VAL A 501 -57.51 22.02 43.03
CA VAL A 501 -56.49 22.88 43.64
C VAL A 501 -56.13 24.04 42.71
N TYR A 502 -55.87 23.78 41.42
CA TYR A 502 -55.53 24.83 40.47
C TYR A 502 -56.71 25.77 40.17
N ALA A 503 -57.94 25.28 40.16
CA ALA A 503 -59.14 26.09 39.93
C ALA A 503 -59.36 27.14 41.05
N GLY A 504 -58.82 26.91 42.24
CA GLY A 504 -58.82 27.89 43.34
C GLY A 504 -57.67 28.89 43.32
N GLN A 505 -56.81 28.88 42.28
CA GLN A 505 -55.65 29.76 42.17
C GLN A 505 -55.78 30.71 40.97
N ARG A 506 -55.21 31.92 41.09
CA ARG A 506 -55.13 32.87 39.96
C ARG A 506 -54.46 32.22 38.74
N PRO A 507 -54.94 32.46 37.51
CA PRO A 507 -55.96 33.45 37.12
C PRO A 507 -57.40 32.99 37.34
N PHE A 508 -57.66 31.75 37.74
CA PHE A 508 -59.02 31.24 37.81
C PHE A 508 -59.82 31.84 38.98
N SER A 509 -61.13 31.99 38.75
CA SER A 509 -62.13 32.21 39.80
C SER A 509 -63.07 31.01 39.86
N TYR A 510 -63.36 30.53 41.07
CA TYR A 510 -64.23 29.38 41.30
C TYR A 510 -65.42 29.79 42.18
N VAL A 511 -66.61 29.81 41.57
CA VAL A 511 -67.88 30.20 42.22
C VAL A 511 -68.97 29.22 41.82
N ASP A 512 -69.70 28.68 42.80
CA ASP A 512 -70.84 27.77 42.59
C ASP A 512 -70.59 26.58 41.64
N GLY A 513 -69.38 26.02 41.68
CA GLY A 513 -69.03 24.87 40.83
C GLY A 513 -68.55 25.25 39.43
N ILE A 514 -68.49 26.53 39.08
CA ILE A 514 -68.02 27.04 37.80
C ILE A 514 -66.62 27.63 37.95
N VAL A 515 -65.75 27.34 36.98
CA VAL A 515 -64.40 27.90 36.85
C VAL A 515 -64.40 28.90 35.69
N SER A 516 -63.97 30.14 35.94
CA SER A 516 -63.79 31.19 34.93
C SER A 516 -62.39 31.79 34.99
N LEU A 517 -62.01 32.54 33.95
CA LEU A 517 -60.71 33.23 33.84
C LEU A 517 -60.74 34.68 34.31
#